data_AF-A0A349FBE9-F1
#
_entry.id   AF-A0A349FBE9-F1
#
_cell.length_a   1.000
_cell.length_b   1.000
_cell.length_c   1.000
_cell.angle_alpha   90.00
_cell.angle_beta   90.00
_cell.angle_gamma   90.00
#
_symmetry.space_group_name_H-M   'P 1'
#
loop_
_entity.id
_entity.type
_entity.pdbx_description
1 polymer ?
#
loop_
_entity_poly.entity_id
_entity_poly.type
_entity_poly.pdbx_seq_one_letter_code
_entity_poly.pdbx_strand_id
1 'polypeptide(L)' 'QELTPAKVTGTLSIPVGRLRKMAMGDDFLNAFTVGDQLLWGAAEPLRRTLRIILAEK' A
#
# COMPACT_ATOMS: atom_id res chain seq x y z
N GLN A 1 3.10 7.20 14.79
CA GLN A 1 1.95 8.00 14.33
C GLN A 1 1.74 7.94 12.81
N GLU A 2 2.54 7.19 12.04
CA GLU A 2 2.44 7.17 10.56
C GLU A 2 1.53 6.08 9.96
N LEU A 3 1.06 5.13 10.76
CA LEU A 3 0.35 3.93 10.30
C LEU A 3 -1.15 4.00 10.64
N THR A 4 -1.84 5.06 10.21
CA THR A 4 -3.27 5.29 10.51
C THR A 4 -4.04 5.77 9.27
N PRO A 5 -5.36 5.50 9.18
CA PRO A 5 -6.18 6.01 8.07
C PRO A 5 -6.15 7.54 7.95
N ALA A 6 -6.19 8.25 9.08
CA ALA A 6 -6.16 9.71 9.11
C ALA A 6 -4.90 10.31 8.47
N LYS A 7 -3.76 9.60 8.51
CA LYS A 7 -2.51 10.04 7.88
C LYS A 7 -2.42 9.68 6.40
N VAL A 8 -3.07 8.58 5.98
CA VAL A 8 -2.90 7.99 4.65
C VAL A 8 -3.97 8.45 3.65
N THR A 9 -5.15 8.85 4.14
CA THR A 9 -6.27 9.26 3.26
C THR A 9 -5.87 10.36 2.28
N GLY A 10 -6.26 10.19 1.01
CA GLY A 10 -5.94 11.10 -0.08
C GLY A 10 -4.49 11.05 -0.57
N THR A 11 -3.67 10.12 -0.08
CA THR A 11 -2.26 10.01 -0.48
C THR A 11 -1.97 8.70 -1.24
N LEU A 12 -0.96 8.73 -2.12
CA LEU A 12 -0.44 7.53 -2.79
C LEU A 12 0.53 6.72 -1.92
N SER A 13 0.75 7.12 -0.67
CA SER A 13 1.64 6.43 0.25
C SER A 13 1.00 5.14 0.76
N ILE A 14 1.77 4.05 0.82
CA ILE A 14 1.36 2.78 1.40
C ILE A 14 2.32 2.45 2.55
N PRO A 15 2.15 3.04 3.75
CA PRO A 15 3.00 2.74 4.88
C PRO A 15 2.77 1.31 5.37
N VAL A 16 3.88 0.60 5.62
CA VAL A 16 3.91 -0.70 6.29
C VAL A 16 4.72 -0.58 7.57
N GLY A 17 4.25 -1.21 8.64
CA GLY A 17 4.92 -1.22 9.94
C GLY A 17 4.54 -2.43 10.77
N ARG A 18 4.85 -2.37 12.07
CA ARG A 18 4.69 -3.52 13.00
C ARG A 18 5.47 -4.76 12.57
N LEU A 19 6.55 -4.57 11.81
CA LEU A 19 7.44 -5.63 11.36
C LEU A 19 8.17 -6.27 12.53
N ARG A 20 7.84 -7.53 12.84
CA ARG A 20 8.49 -8.32 13.88
C ARG A 20 8.25 -9.82 13.70
N LYS A 21 9.17 -10.65 14.18
CA LYS A 21 8.95 -12.10 14.27
C LYS A 21 7.78 -12.41 15.20
N MET A 22 7.03 -13.48 14.89
CA MET A 22 5.89 -13.92 15.69
C MET A 22 6.33 -14.98 16.70
N ALA A 23 5.54 -15.16 17.77
CA ALA A 23 5.83 -16.15 18.80
C ALA A 23 5.80 -17.60 18.29
N MET A 24 5.21 -17.83 17.10
CA MET A 24 5.11 -19.16 16.48
C MET A 24 6.44 -19.64 15.87
N GLY A 25 7.43 -18.76 15.70
CA GLY A 25 8.74 -19.11 15.16
C GLY A 25 9.30 -18.03 14.25
N ASP A 26 10.61 -18.11 13.99
CA ASP A 26 11.33 -17.11 13.20
C ASP A 26 10.94 -17.09 11.72
N ASP A 27 10.22 -18.10 11.24
CA ASP A 27 9.68 -18.13 9.87
C ASP A 27 8.40 -17.30 9.71
N PHE A 28 7.82 -16.81 10.82
CA PHE A 28 6.58 -16.02 10.81
C PHE A 28 6.85 -14.54 11.07
N LEU A 29 6.49 -13.68 10.11
CA LEU A 29 6.63 -12.23 10.19
C LEU A 29 5.25 -11.55 10.35
N ASN A 30 5.09 -10.75 11.39
CA ASN A 30 3.96 -9.83 11.51
C ASN A 30 4.21 -8.58 10.68
N ALA A 31 3.18 -8.08 9.99
CA ALA A 31 3.18 -6.80 9.33
C ALA A 31 1.78 -6.19 9.41
N PHE A 32 1.70 -4.87 9.40
CA PHE A 32 0.45 -4.13 9.28
C PHE A 32 0.65 -2.99 8.29
N THR A 33 -0.31 -2.80 7.39
CA THR A 33 -0.24 -1.78 6.33
C THR A 33 -1.55 -1.02 6.24
N VAL A 34 -1.49 0.22 5.76
CA VAL A 34 -2.65 1.09 5.51
C VAL A 34 -2.50 1.69 4.11
N GLY A 35 -3.59 1.79 3.37
CA GLY A 35 -3.63 2.42 2.05
C GLY A 35 -4.96 3.13 1.81
N ASP A 36 -4.95 4.14 0.94
CA ASP A 36 -6.18 4.77 0.50
C ASP A 36 -6.91 3.88 -0.52
N GLN A 37 -8.19 3.61 -0.25
CA GLN A 37 -9.02 2.70 -1.03
C GLN A 37 -9.34 3.23 -2.44
N LEU A 38 -9.51 4.54 -2.60
CA LEU A 38 -9.95 5.11 -3.88
C LEU A 38 -8.77 5.41 -4.82
N LEU A 39 -7.54 5.44 -4.28
CA LEU A 39 -6.33 5.67 -5.08
C LEU A 39 -5.75 4.35 -5.59
N TRP A 40 -4.75 3.78 -4.90
CA TRP A 40 -4.15 2.50 -5.31
C TRP A 40 -5.15 1.35 -5.32
N GLY A 41 -6.19 1.41 -4.47
CA GLY A 41 -7.27 0.44 -4.47
C GLY A 41 -8.28 0.59 -5.61
N ALA A 42 -8.25 1.67 -6.41
CA ALA A 42 -9.17 1.88 -7.52
C ALA A 42 -8.61 2.70 -8.69
N ALA A 43 -8.42 4.02 -8.55
CA ALA A 43 -8.16 4.93 -9.66
C ALA A 43 -6.72 4.91 -10.21
N GLU A 44 -5.71 4.78 -9.33
CA GLU A 44 -4.29 4.88 -9.72
C GLU A 44 -3.86 3.76 -10.69
N PRO A 45 -4.28 2.50 -10.51
CA PRO A 45 -3.98 1.45 -11.49
C PRO A 45 -4.53 1.75 -12.88
N LEU A 46 -5.76 2.27 -13.00
CA LEU A 46 -6.39 2.58 -14.28
C LEU A 46 -5.58 3.62 -15.06
N ARG A 47 -5.21 4.73 -14.41
CA ARG A 47 -4.43 5.78 -15.07
C ARG A 47 -3.03 5.31 -15.46
N ARG A 48 -2.37 4.47 -14.65
CA ARG A 48 -1.02 3.97 -14.95
C ARG A 48 -1.05 2.99 -16.11
N THR A 49 -2.02 2.08 -16.15
CA THR A 49 -2.21 1.15 -17.27
C THR A 49 -2.46 1.90 -18.58
N LEU A 50 -3.32 2.92 -18.57
CA LEU A 50 -3.52 3.76 -19.75
C LEU A 50 -2.22 4.46 -20.20
N ARG A 51 -1.42 4.97 -19.27
CA ARG A 51 -0.13 5.58 -19.60
C ARG A 51 0.88 4.59 -20.17
N ILE A 52 0.92 3.36 -19.67
CA ILE A 52 1.75 2.29 -20.25
C ILE A 52 1.31 2.03 -21.69
N ILE A 53 0.00 1.89 -21.94
CA ILE A 53 -0.53 1.66 -23.30
C ILE A 53 -0.16 2.79 -24.25
N LEU A 54 -0.17 4.04 -23.82
CA LEU A 54 0.17 5.20 -24.65
C LEU A 54 1.68 5.36 -24.86
N ALA A 55 2.52 4.85 -23.96
CA ALA A 55 3.97 4.94 -24.05
C ALA A 55 4.60 3.78 -24.83
N GLU A 56 3.98 2.61 -24.79
CA GLU A 56 4.48 1.36 -25.39
C GLU A 56 3.77 0.99 -26.71
N LYS A 57 2.90 1.86 -27.23
CA LYS A 57 2.30 1.76 -28.57
C LYS A 57 2.84 2.86 -29.47
#